data_AF-A0A813FQR6-F1
#
_entry.id   AF-A0A813FQR6-F1
#
_cell.length_a   1.000
_cell.length_b   1.000
_cell.length_c   1.000
_cell.angle_alpha   90.00
_cell.angle_beta   90.00
_cell.angle_gamma   90.00
#
_symmetry.space_group_name_H-M   'P 1'
#
loop_
_entity.id
_entity.type
_entity.pdbx_description
1 polymer ?
#
loop_
_entity_poly.entity_id
_entity_poly.type
_entity_poly.pdbx_seq_one_letter_code
_entity_poly.pdbx_strand_id
1 'polypeptide(L)'
;MAMTWLRSVSHMTFPTFLASEAGQLVMWLCQHWRQQSGRGPSGEVVPRDLVDEMVSFQNGSAYGLATMNMGRMSGLGFLGDYGVAVGHLGDTYGYTSIVTYFPKIDVAIAIATNHEDNVQAGPRALLCTAYNRALDIMLGRALRNCSYVNGGYFMGGCKCEAHSGAARAEILI
;
A
#
# COMPACT_ATOMS: atom_id res chain seq x y z
N MET A 1 -7.91 0.62 38.25
CA MET A 1 -6.54 0.84 38.77
C MET A 1 -5.75 -0.43 38.46
N ALA A 2 -4.67 -0.49 37.68
CA ALA A 2 -3.73 0.45 37.05
C ALA A 2 -3.46 -0.06 35.60
N MET A 3 -3.28 0.73 34.54
CA MET A 3 -2.28 1.77 34.18
C MET A 3 -0.84 1.28 33.94
N THR A 4 -0.45 1.34 32.64
CA THR A 4 0.91 1.60 32.08
C THR A 4 1.88 0.40 32.11
N TRP A 5 2.49 -0.02 30.98
CA TRP A 5 3.64 0.65 30.33
C TRP A 5 3.65 0.59 28.79
N LEU A 6 3.74 1.77 28.17
CA LEU A 6 4.45 2.00 26.91
C LEU A 6 5.94 1.78 27.14
N ARG A 7 6.61 1.00 26.28
CA ARG A 7 8.07 1.07 26.13
C ARG A 7 8.41 1.74 24.80
N SER A 8 9.05 2.89 24.93
CA SER A 8 9.81 3.59 23.91
C SER A 8 10.85 2.66 23.29
N VAL A 9 10.80 2.46 21.98
CA VAL A 9 11.88 1.86 21.21
C VAL A 9 12.75 3.00 20.71
N SER A 10 13.70 3.43 21.55
CA SER A 10 14.76 4.33 21.16
C SER A 10 15.92 3.49 20.65
N HIS A 11 16.38 3.79 19.43
CA HIS A 11 17.62 3.32 18.77
C HIS A 11 17.52 1.99 17.99
N MET A 12 16.74 2.00 16.91
CA MET A 12 17.16 1.31 15.68
C MET A 12 17.76 2.36 14.76
N THR A 13 19.09 2.37 14.61
CA THR A 13 19.73 3.02 13.47
C THR A 13 19.45 2.15 12.24
N PHE A 14 18.29 2.37 11.63
CA PHE A 14 18.05 1.92 10.26
C PHE A 14 19.12 2.55 9.37
N PRO A 15 19.72 1.81 8.42
CA PRO A 15 20.57 2.43 7.42
C PRO A 15 19.75 3.50 6.69
N THR A 16 20.17 4.75 6.83
CA THR A 16 19.51 5.97 6.31
C THR A 16 19.29 5.92 4.79
N PHE A 17 20.01 5.05 4.09
CA PHE A 17 19.98 4.91 2.63
C PHE A 17 18.71 4.23 2.09
N LEU A 18 18.12 3.29 2.83
CA LEU A 18 16.94 2.54 2.35
C LEU A 18 15.62 3.20 2.74
N ALA A 19 15.59 3.84 3.91
CA ALA A 19 14.49 4.73 4.27
C ALA A 19 14.40 5.93 3.30
N SER A 20 15.52 6.35 2.70
CA SER A 20 15.49 7.42 1.70
C SER A 20 14.90 6.97 0.36
N GLU A 21 15.15 5.76 -0.15
CA GLU A 21 14.61 5.38 -1.47
C GLU A 21 13.11 5.04 -1.42
N ALA A 22 12.71 4.19 -0.47
CA ALA A 22 11.28 3.90 -0.27
C ALA A 22 10.54 5.17 0.17
N GLY A 23 11.13 5.99 1.04
CA GLY A 23 10.55 7.27 1.47
C GLY A 23 10.46 8.29 0.33
N GLN A 24 11.47 8.40 -0.54
CA GLN A 24 11.43 9.24 -1.72
C GLN A 24 10.36 8.77 -2.69
N LEU A 25 10.21 7.45 -2.90
CA LEU A 25 9.19 6.91 -3.79
C LEU A 25 7.76 7.10 -3.24
N VAL A 26 7.56 6.96 -1.91
CA VAL A 26 6.29 7.28 -1.23
C VAL A 26 5.97 8.77 -1.35
N MET A 27 6.95 9.63 -1.04
CA MET A 27 6.77 11.08 -1.15
C MET A 27 6.50 11.51 -2.59
N TRP A 28 7.16 10.86 -3.55
CA TRP A 28 6.94 11.04 -4.98
C TRP A 28 5.51 10.62 -5.38
N LEU A 29 5.06 9.43 -4.99
CA LEU A 29 3.68 8.96 -5.24
C LEU A 29 2.62 9.86 -4.62
N CYS A 30 2.82 10.28 -3.36
CA CYS A 30 1.89 11.14 -2.63
C CYS A 30 1.82 12.57 -3.18
N GLN A 31 2.98 13.19 -3.46
CA GLN A 31 3.01 14.56 -3.98
C GLN A 31 2.38 14.63 -5.37
N HIS A 32 2.62 13.62 -6.21
CA HIS A 32 2.10 13.60 -7.56
C HIS A 32 0.57 13.43 -7.60
N TRP A 33 0.02 12.45 -6.88
CA TRP A 33 -1.42 12.23 -6.91
C TRP A 33 -2.24 13.34 -6.24
N ARG A 34 -1.67 14.00 -5.23
CA ARG A 34 -2.26 15.21 -4.65
C ARG A 34 -2.34 16.38 -5.64
N GLN A 35 -1.48 16.43 -6.66
CA GLN A 35 -1.59 17.43 -7.72
C GLN A 35 -2.76 17.12 -8.67
N GLN A 36 -3.12 15.85 -8.87
CA GLN A 36 -4.32 15.48 -9.64
C GLN A 36 -5.62 15.93 -8.93
N SER A 37 -5.63 15.98 -7.59
CA SER A 37 -6.75 16.50 -6.80
C SER A 37 -6.67 18.01 -6.48
N GLY A 38 -5.65 18.72 -6.99
CA GLY A 38 -5.46 20.16 -6.81
C GLY A 38 -4.98 20.57 -5.41
N ARG A 39 -4.41 19.65 -4.61
CA ARG A 39 -3.99 19.88 -3.21
C ARG A 39 -2.54 19.42 -2.95
N GLY A 40 -1.56 19.94 -3.68
CA GLY A 40 -0.13 19.67 -3.43
C GLY A 40 0.81 20.81 -3.84
N PRO A 41 2.03 20.91 -3.25
CA PRO A 41 3.02 21.90 -3.64
C PRO A 41 3.41 21.74 -5.12
N SER A 42 3.72 22.85 -5.79
CA SER A 42 3.80 23.02 -7.25
C SER A 42 4.99 22.36 -7.96
N GLY A 43 5.59 21.32 -7.39
CA GLY A 43 6.72 20.59 -7.99
C GLY A 43 6.24 19.31 -8.66
N GLU A 44 5.87 19.37 -9.94
CA GLU A 44 5.62 18.18 -10.74
C GLU A 44 6.97 17.53 -11.07
N VAL A 45 7.19 16.29 -10.62
CA VAL A 45 8.47 15.57 -10.85
C VAL A 45 8.50 14.91 -12.22
N VAL A 46 7.32 14.58 -12.78
CA VAL A 46 7.15 13.90 -14.07
C VAL A 46 5.95 14.54 -14.79
N PRO A 47 6.07 14.95 -16.06
CA PRO A 47 4.98 15.44 -16.88
C PRO A 47 3.75 14.51 -16.89
N ARG A 48 2.55 15.08 -16.81
CA ARG A 48 1.27 14.33 -16.77
C ARG A 48 1.09 13.28 -17.87
N ASP A 49 1.56 13.57 -19.08
CA ASP A 49 1.48 12.65 -20.21
C ASP A 49 2.28 11.36 -19.98
N LEU A 50 3.39 11.44 -19.22
CA LEU A 50 4.17 10.25 -18.86
C LEU A 50 3.55 9.47 -17.69
N VAL A 51 2.71 10.09 -16.86
CA VAL A 51 2.05 9.42 -15.72
C VAL A 51 1.09 8.35 -16.19
N ASP A 52 0.37 8.62 -17.26
CA ASP A 52 -0.52 7.64 -17.88
C ASP A 52 0.26 6.42 -18.41
N GLU A 53 1.55 6.60 -18.76
CA GLU A 53 2.46 5.50 -19.13
C GLU A 53 3.05 4.77 -17.90
N MET A 54 3.17 5.45 -16.76
CA MET A 54 3.60 4.81 -15.51
C MET A 54 2.61 3.75 -15.07
N VAL A 55 1.33 3.90 -15.41
CA VAL A 55 0.26 3.04 -14.93
C VAL A 55 -0.55 2.39 -16.06
N SER A 56 -0.03 1.30 -16.60
CA SER A 56 -0.69 0.50 -17.63
C SER A 56 -1.84 -0.35 -17.05
N PHE A 57 -2.97 0.29 -16.69
CA PHE A 57 -4.20 -0.44 -16.33
C PHE A 57 -4.87 -1.08 -17.55
N GLN A 58 -4.58 -0.57 -18.77
CA GLN A 58 -5.41 -0.82 -19.95
C GLN A 58 -5.18 -2.17 -20.64
N ASN A 59 -4.03 -2.83 -20.42
CA ASN A 59 -3.68 -4.06 -21.14
C ASN A 59 -3.50 -5.29 -20.24
N GLY A 60 -3.91 -5.22 -18.96
CA GLY A 60 -3.66 -6.28 -17.99
C GLY A 60 -2.17 -6.43 -17.63
N SER A 61 -1.34 -5.45 -17.95
CA SER A 61 0.07 -5.44 -17.56
C SER A 61 0.20 -5.26 -16.05
N ALA A 62 1.04 -6.08 -15.43
CA ALA A 62 1.40 -5.91 -14.02
C ALA A 62 2.38 -4.74 -13.80
N TYR A 63 3.01 -4.23 -14.87
CA TYR A 63 4.11 -3.27 -14.81
C TYR A 63 4.00 -2.22 -15.95
N GLY A 64 4.23 -0.94 -15.62
CA GLY A 64 4.30 0.18 -16.57
C GLY A 64 5.67 0.85 -16.55
N LEU A 65 5.74 2.17 -16.77
CA LEU A 65 7.00 2.91 -16.63
C LEU A 65 7.35 3.08 -15.14
N ALA A 66 8.25 2.23 -14.64
CA ALA A 66 8.77 2.26 -13.26
C ALA A 66 7.73 2.15 -12.13
N THR A 67 6.49 1.76 -12.43
CA THR A 67 5.47 1.44 -11.41
C THR A 67 4.73 0.16 -11.75
N MET A 68 4.19 -0.45 -10.70
CA MET A 68 3.45 -1.70 -10.72
C MET A 68 1.98 -1.43 -10.46
N ASN A 69 1.14 -2.20 -11.15
CA ASN A 69 -0.27 -2.27 -10.83
C ASN A 69 -0.48 -3.13 -9.57
N MET A 70 -0.85 -2.48 -8.47
CA MET A 70 -1.01 -3.09 -7.16
C MET A 70 -2.48 -3.43 -6.85
N GLY A 71 -3.39 -3.32 -7.82
CA GLY A 71 -4.83 -3.44 -7.55
C GLY A 71 -5.26 -4.77 -6.91
N ARG A 72 -4.50 -5.85 -7.13
CA ARG A 72 -4.71 -7.15 -6.45
C ARG A 72 -4.53 -7.08 -4.93
N MET A 73 -3.79 -6.10 -4.42
CA MET A 73 -3.56 -5.88 -2.98
C MET A 73 -4.78 -5.26 -2.28
N SER A 74 -5.78 -4.81 -3.04
CA SER A 74 -7.02 -4.28 -2.47
C SER A 74 -7.97 -5.37 -1.95
N GLY A 75 -7.86 -6.60 -2.45
CA GLY A 75 -8.82 -7.68 -2.17
C GLY A 75 -10.19 -7.51 -2.83
N LEU A 76 -10.38 -6.41 -3.56
CA LEU A 76 -11.52 -6.14 -4.42
C LEU A 76 -11.22 -6.51 -5.89
N GLY A 77 -9.99 -6.94 -6.16
CA GLY A 77 -9.47 -7.08 -7.52
C GLY A 77 -9.33 -5.72 -8.20
N PHE A 78 -9.26 -5.71 -9.53
CA PHE A 78 -9.30 -4.47 -10.31
C PHE A 78 -10.73 -3.89 -10.45
N LEU A 79 -11.64 -4.27 -9.55
CA LEU A 79 -13.06 -3.94 -9.64
C LEU A 79 -13.38 -2.75 -8.73
N GLY A 80 -13.91 -1.70 -9.35
CA GLY A 80 -14.34 -0.46 -8.69
C GLY A 80 -13.18 0.44 -8.24
N ASP A 81 -13.51 1.68 -7.89
CA ASP A 81 -12.50 2.70 -7.61
C ASP A 81 -11.56 2.35 -6.44
N TYR A 82 -12.06 1.60 -5.45
CA TYR A 82 -11.27 1.14 -4.29
C TYR A 82 -10.33 -0.04 -4.61
N GLY A 83 -10.45 -0.62 -5.80
CA GLY A 83 -9.56 -1.67 -6.30
C GLY A 83 -8.32 -1.14 -7.01
N VAL A 84 -8.30 0.16 -7.32
CA VAL A 84 -7.18 0.81 -8.02
C VAL A 84 -6.06 1.07 -7.04
N ALA A 85 -4.86 0.60 -7.38
CA ALA A 85 -3.66 0.84 -6.59
C ALA A 85 -2.41 0.79 -7.48
N VAL A 86 -1.45 1.65 -7.18
CA VAL A 86 -0.18 1.76 -7.91
C VAL A 86 0.97 1.77 -6.94
N GLY A 87 2.12 1.23 -7.31
CA GLY A 87 3.22 1.15 -6.36
C GLY A 87 4.47 0.57 -6.95
N HIS A 88 5.38 0.14 -6.08
CA HIS A 88 6.58 -0.57 -6.48
C HIS A 88 7.04 -1.49 -5.35
N LEU A 89 7.83 -2.48 -5.73
CA LEU A 89 8.48 -3.40 -4.83
C LEU A 89 9.98 -3.15 -4.80
N GLY A 90 10.61 -3.23 -3.64
CA GLY A 90 12.06 -3.18 -3.52
C GLY A 90 12.58 -4.47 -2.92
N ASP A 91 13.63 -5.03 -3.51
CA ASP A 91 14.44 -6.09 -2.91
C ASP A 91 15.91 -5.72 -3.07
N THR A 92 16.61 -5.51 -1.96
CA THR A 92 18.05 -5.23 -2.02
C THR A 92 18.72 -5.43 -0.67
N TYR A 93 19.93 -6.00 -0.70
CA TYR A 93 20.87 -6.07 0.42
C TYR A 93 20.28 -6.58 1.76
N GLY A 94 19.41 -7.58 1.74
CA GLY A 94 18.76 -8.13 2.93
C GLY A 94 17.47 -7.43 3.34
N TYR A 95 16.92 -6.57 2.48
CA TYR A 95 15.70 -5.83 2.73
C TYR A 95 14.68 -6.03 1.62
N THR A 96 13.43 -6.27 2.02
CA THR A 96 12.28 -6.24 1.12
C THR A 96 11.35 -5.09 1.51
N SER A 97 10.84 -4.39 0.52
CA SER A 97 9.90 -3.29 0.72
C SER A 97 8.81 -3.26 -0.33
N ILE A 98 7.72 -2.58 0.04
CA ILE A 98 6.61 -2.25 -0.84
C ILE A 98 6.13 -0.85 -0.52
N VAL A 99 5.89 -0.07 -1.55
CA VAL A 99 5.11 1.15 -1.46
C VAL A 99 3.90 1.02 -2.36
N THR A 100 2.75 1.47 -1.88
CA THR A 100 1.52 1.47 -2.67
C THR A 100 0.67 2.69 -2.33
N TYR A 101 0.17 3.35 -3.36
CA TYR A 101 -0.77 4.45 -3.29
C TYR A 101 -2.16 4.03 -3.80
N PHE A 102 -3.20 4.43 -3.06
CA PHE A 102 -4.60 4.12 -3.30
C PHE A 102 -5.38 5.41 -3.59
N PRO A 103 -5.60 5.76 -4.87
CA PRO A 103 -6.15 7.06 -5.27
C PRO A 103 -7.53 7.36 -4.70
N LYS A 104 -8.40 6.35 -4.57
CA LYS A 104 -9.78 6.58 -4.14
C LYS A 104 -9.89 7.11 -2.70
N ILE A 105 -8.94 6.75 -1.84
CA ILE A 105 -8.92 7.18 -0.43
C ILE A 105 -7.76 8.13 -0.11
N ASP A 106 -6.95 8.52 -1.10
CA ASP A 106 -5.76 9.38 -0.93
C ASP A 106 -4.81 8.87 0.18
N VAL A 107 -4.49 7.57 0.14
CA VAL A 107 -3.60 6.93 1.12
C VAL A 107 -2.42 6.28 0.41
N ALA A 108 -1.21 6.52 0.93
CA ALA A 108 -0.05 5.70 0.63
C ALA A 108 0.36 4.85 1.84
N ILE A 109 0.76 3.62 1.57
CA ILE A 109 1.29 2.68 2.55
C ILE A 109 2.68 2.27 2.11
N ALA A 110 3.64 2.39 3.03
CA ALA A 110 5.01 1.97 2.86
C ALA A 110 5.33 0.91 3.91
N ILE A 111 5.85 -0.23 3.48
CA ILE A 111 6.28 -1.31 4.36
C ILE A 111 7.68 -1.71 3.94
N ALA A 112 8.58 -1.84 4.93
CA ALA A 112 9.93 -2.32 4.72
C ALA A 112 10.30 -3.30 5.83
N THR A 113 11.01 -4.36 5.47
CA THR A 113 11.50 -5.40 6.38
C THR A 113 12.99 -5.59 6.16
N ASN A 114 13.72 -5.90 7.24
CA ASN A 114 15.12 -6.33 7.20
C ASN A 114 15.24 -7.85 6.96
N HIS A 115 14.33 -8.37 6.14
CA HIS A 115 14.28 -9.76 5.76
C HIS A 115 13.97 -9.81 4.27
N GLU A 116 14.89 -10.41 3.51
CA GLU A 116 14.80 -10.66 2.09
C GLU A 116 14.34 -12.11 1.88
N ASP A 117 13.16 -12.30 1.29
CA ASP A 117 12.55 -13.62 1.08
C ASP A 117 12.40 -14.00 -0.40
N ASN A 118 12.99 -13.24 -1.35
CA ASN A 118 12.93 -13.37 -2.82
C ASN A 118 11.53 -13.33 -3.46
N VAL A 119 10.47 -13.67 -2.71
CA VAL A 119 9.07 -13.74 -3.16
C VAL A 119 8.24 -12.56 -2.67
N GLN A 120 8.78 -11.80 -1.72
CA GLN A 120 8.24 -10.57 -1.17
C GLN A 120 6.85 -10.76 -0.56
N ALA A 121 6.62 -11.95 0.02
CA ALA A 121 5.31 -12.35 0.50
C ALA A 121 4.95 -11.61 1.80
N GLY A 122 5.94 -11.41 2.68
CA GLY A 122 5.74 -10.72 3.96
C GLY A 122 5.18 -9.30 3.80
N PRO A 123 5.88 -8.39 3.08
CA PRO A 123 5.41 -7.02 2.90
C PRO A 123 4.05 -6.93 2.18
N ARG A 124 3.79 -7.82 1.20
CA ARG A 124 2.49 -7.90 0.51
C ARG A 124 1.37 -8.37 1.43
N ALA A 125 1.63 -9.34 2.30
CA ALA A 125 0.66 -9.80 3.30
C ALA A 125 0.32 -8.68 4.28
N LEU A 126 1.32 -7.92 4.73
CA LEU A 126 1.07 -6.79 5.62
C LEU A 126 0.30 -5.66 4.92
N LEU A 127 0.64 -5.33 3.67
CA LEU A 127 -0.10 -4.35 2.87
C LEU A 127 -1.57 -4.76 2.73
N CYS A 128 -1.79 -6.03 2.42
CA CYS A 128 -3.10 -6.62 2.24
C CYS A 128 -4.03 -6.36 3.43
N THR A 129 -3.54 -6.67 4.62
CA THR A 129 -4.27 -6.48 5.87
C THR A 129 -4.40 -5.00 6.21
N ALA A 130 -3.31 -4.23 6.11
CA ALA A 130 -3.29 -2.81 6.50
C ALA A 130 -4.26 -1.97 5.67
N TYR A 131 -4.21 -2.10 4.34
CA TYR A 131 -5.09 -1.35 3.45
C TYR A 131 -6.56 -1.69 3.70
N ASN A 132 -6.91 -2.98 3.72
CA ASN A 132 -8.31 -3.38 3.88
C ASN A 132 -8.86 -3.01 5.26
N ARG A 133 -8.04 -3.07 6.30
CA ARG A 133 -8.43 -2.60 7.63
C ARG A 133 -8.72 -1.11 7.64
N ALA A 134 -7.82 -0.31 7.04
CA ALA A 134 -8.01 1.14 6.93
C ALA A 134 -9.28 1.47 6.13
N LEU A 135 -9.46 0.80 4.99
CA LEU A 135 -10.63 0.97 4.13
C LEU A 135 -11.93 0.63 4.85
N ASP A 136 -11.99 -0.49 5.58
CA ASP A 136 -13.19 -0.90 6.32
C ASP A 136 -13.54 0.11 7.42
N ILE A 137 -12.54 0.62 8.15
CA ILE A 137 -12.72 1.66 9.17
C ILE A 137 -13.25 2.95 8.53
N MET A 138 -12.62 3.42 7.46
CA MET A 138 -13.02 4.65 6.76
C MET A 138 -14.44 4.58 6.21
N LEU A 139 -14.89 3.40 5.78
CA LEU A 139 -16.21 3.19 5.22
C LEU A 139 -17.26 2.77 6.27
N GLY A 140 -16.90 2.71 7.55
CA GLY A 140 -17.80 2.26 8.62
C GLY A 140 -18.30 0.83 8.44
N ARG A 141 -17.50 -0.03 7.80
CA ARG A 141 -17.85 -1.42 7.51
C ARG A 141 -17.40 -2.33 8.65
N ALA A 142 -18.06 -3.49 8.75
CA ALA A 142 -17.53 -4.58 9.54
C ALA A 142 -16.16 -4.97 9.00
N LEU A 143 -15.20 -5.14 9.90
CA LEU A 143 -13.80 -5.37 9.57
C LEU A 143 -13.68 -6.75 8.94
N ARG A 144 -13.31 -6.83 7.66
CA ARG A 144 -13.18 -8.10 6.94
C ARG A 144 -11.90 -8.82 7.37
N ASN A 145 -11.91 -10.14 7.28
CA ASN A 145 -10.70 -10.92 7.44
C ASN A 145 -10.01 -11.05 6.08
N CYS A 146 -8.88 -10.37 5.92
CA CYS A 146 -8.13 -10.34 4.66
C CYS A 146 -6.78 -11.01 4.82
N SER A 147 -6.50 -11.96 3.93
CA SER A 147 -5.23 -12.67 3.84
C SER A 147 -4.66 -12.58 2.44
N TYR A 148 -3.33 -12.52 2.35
CA TYR A 148 -2.64 -12.59 1.08
C TYR A 148 -2.52 -14.05 0.64
N VAL A 149 -2.94 -14.31 -0.59
CA VAL A 149 -2.78 -15.59 -1.26
C VAL A 149 -1.61 -15.46 -2.23
N ASN A 150 -0.56 -16.23 -2.00
CA ASN A 150 0.59 -16.26 -2.91
C ASN A 150 0.21 -17.03 -4.18
N GLY A 151 0.33 -16.38 -5.34
CA GLY A 151 0.13 -17.00 -6.65
C GLY A 151 1.41 -17.07 -7.49
N GLY A 152 2.57 -16.74 -6.91
CA GLY A 152 3.81 -16.46 -7.61
C GLY A 152 4.11 -14.96 -7.67
N TYR A 153 5.22 -14.60 -8.34
CA TYR A 153 5.81 -13.26 -8.23
C TYR A 153 4.85 -12.12 -8.64
N PHE A 154 4.05 -12.26 -9.68
CA PHE A 154 3.08 -11.23 -10.11
C PHE A 154 1.60 -11.59 -9.88
N MET A 155 1.33 -12.81 -9.39
CA MET A 155 -0.01 -13.39 -9.42
C MET A 155 -0.67 -13.48 -8.05
N GLY A 156 0.06 -13.15 -6.98
CA GLY A 156 -0.51 -13.06 -5.64
C GLY A 156 -1.50 -11.91 -5.48
N GLY A 157 -2.38 -12.03 -4.50
CA GLY A 157 -3.49 -11.11 -4.28
C GLY A 157 -4.08 -11.23 -2.89
N CYS A 158 -4.84 -10.22 -2.50
CA CYS A 158 -5.64 -10.29 -1.29
C CYS A 158 -6.92 -11.06 -1.52
N LYS A 159 -7.26 -11.90 -0.55
CA LYS A 159 -8.58 -12.50 -0.41
C LYS A 159 -9.20 -11.98 0.88
N CYS A 160 -10.34 -11.32 0.76
CA CYS A 160 -11.08 -10.80 1.89
C CYS A 160 -12.39 -11.56 2.05
N GLU A 161 -12.63 -12.08 3.24
CA GLU A 161 -13.87 -12.75 3.59
C GLU A 161 -14.67 -11.82 4.52
N ALA A 162 -15.99 -11.79 4.31
CA ALA A 162 -16.89 -11.07 5.20
C ALA A 162 -16.72 -11.62 6.62
N HIS A 163 -16.61 -10.74 7.61
CA HIS A 163 -16.65 -11.19 8.99
C HIS A 163 -18.04 -11.78 9.26
N SER A 164 -18.10 -13.06 9.60
CA SER A 164 -19.35 -13.77 9.93
C SER A 164 -19.98 -13.28 11.25
N GLY A 165 -19.32 -12.36 11.96
CA GLY A 165 -19.85 -11.69 13.14
C GLY A 165 -20.39 -10.31 12.77
N ALA A 166 -21.70 -10.16 12.79
CA ALA A 166 -22.37 -8.87 12.77
C ALA A 166 -21.95 -8.05 14.00
N ALA A 167 -20.93 -7.21 13.85
CA ALA A 167 -20.68 -6.11 14.76
C ALA A 167 -20.75 -4.84 13.93
N ARG A 168 -21.87 -4.12 14.06
CA ARG A 168 -21.91 -2.70 13.74
C ARG A 168 -20.85 -2.03 14.60
N ALA A 169 -19.78 -1.57 13.98
CA ALA A 169 -18.89 -0.62 14.62
C ALA A 169 -19.66 0.71 14.71
N GLU A 170 -20.38 0.94 15.81
CA GLU A 170 -20.70 2.29 16.22
C GLU A 170 -19.37 2.98 16.56
N ILE A 171 -18.78 3.64 15.57
CA ILE A 171 -17.76 4.65 15.82
C ILE A 171 -18.53 5.86 16.36
N LEU A 172 -18.64 5.94 17.69
CA LEU A 172 -18.98 7.18 18.38
C LEU A 172 -17.83 8.16 18.14
N ILE A 173 -18.08 9.16 17.29
CA ILE A 173 -17.28 10.40 17.20
C ILE A 173 -17.99 11.44 18.06
#